data_AF-A0A4S5AWJ6-F1
#
_entry.id   AF-A0A4S5AWJ6-F1
#
_cell.length_a   1.000
_cell.length_b   1.000
_cell.length_c   1.000
_cell.angle_alpha   90.00
_cell.angle_beta   90.00
_cell.angle_gamma   90.00
#
_symmetry.space_group_name_H-M   'P 1'
#
loop_
_entity.id
_entity.type
_entity.pdbx_description
1 polymer ?
#
loop_
_entity_poly.entity_id
_entity_poly.type
_entity_poly.pdbx_seq_one_letter_code
_entity_poly.pdbx_strand_id
1 'polypeptide(L)'
;RVTRPEGGGAALHLALPFVTRADVDLARNGDELVVTVGSSRRLLTLPAGLARLRVTGARVVDGELRVRFGEIGVDAPVVAGEAR
;
A
#
# COMPACT_ATOMS: atom_id res chain seq x y z
N ARG A 1 -5.11 -6.98 7.24
CA ARG A 1 -3.92 -7.79 7.59
C ARG A 1 -2.67 -7.19 6.96
N VAL A 2 -1.47 -7.48 7.48
CA VAL A 2 -0.19 -7.02 6.91
C VAL A 2 0.63 -8.21 6.46
N THR A 3 1.23 -8.14 5.27
CA THR A 3 2.17 -9.16 4.74
C THR A 3 3.49 -8.50 4.38
N ARG A 4 4.56 -9.30 4.26
CA ARG A 4 5.89 -8.84 3.83
C ARG A 4 6.33 -9.73 2.67
N PRO A 5 6.45 -9.21 1.45
CA PRO A 5 6.92 -9.99 0.31
C PRO A 5 8.43 -10.23 0.40
N GLU A 6 8.88 -11.28 -0.28
CA GLU A 6 10.30 -11.59 -0.47
C GLU A 6 10.91 -10.51 -1.38
N GLY A 7 11.99 -9.85 -0.95
CA GLY A 7 12.56 -8.68 -1.62
C GLY A 7 12.29 -7.33 -0.92
N GLY A 8 11.64 -7.34 0.24
CA GLY A 8 11.54 -6.17 1.12
C GLY A 8 10.21 -5.39 1.02
N GLY A 9 10.08 -4.39 1.88
CA GLY A 9 8.84 -3.62 2.02
C GLY A 9 7.73 -4.37 2.77
N ALA A 10 6.49 -3.90 2.60
CA ALA A 10 5.31 -4.50 3.22
C ALA A 10 4.04 -4.23 2.42
N ALA A 11 3.00 -5.03 2.63
CA ALA A 11 1.69 -4.80 2.05
C ALA A 11 0.59 -4.82 3.13
N LEU A 12 -0.27 -3.80 3.13
CA LEU A 12 -1.51 -3.77 3.91
C LEU A 12 -2.66 -4.26 3.03
N HIS A 13 -3.47 -5.14 3.59
CA HIS A 13 -4.64 -5.72 2.95
C HIS A 13 -5.89 -5.36 3.72
N LEU A 14 -6.87 -4.80 3.01
CA LEU A 14 -8.16 -4.38 3.52
C LEU A 14 -9.26 -4.99 2.64
N ALA A 15 -10.19 -5.72 3.24
CA ALA A 15 -11.37 -6.18 2.53
C ALA A 15 -12.25 -4.96 2.18
N LEU A 16 -12.53 -4.79 0.90
CA LEU A 16 -13.42 -3.79 0.33
C LEU A 16 -14.32 -4.50 -0.70
N PRO A 17 -15.31 -5.30 -0.24
CA PRO A 17 -16.19 -6.01 -1.15
C PRO A 17 -16.98 -5.01 -2.00
N PHE A 18 -17.19 -5.34 -3.27
CA PHE A 18 -17.95 -4.53 -4.25
C PHE A 18 -17.33 -3.18 -4.65
N VAL A 19 -16.06 -2.96 -4.34
CA VAL A 19 -15.35 -1.71 -4.61
C VAL A 19 -14.33 -1.92 -5.72
N THR A 20 -14.22 -0.97 -6.64
CA THR A 20 -13.17 -0.95 -7.66
C THR A 20 -12.07 0.05 -7.28
N ARG A 21 -10.92 0.00 -7.97
CA ARG A 21 -9.84 0.98 -7.74
C ARG A 21 -10.29 2.43 -7.97
N ALA A 22 -11.25 2.66 -8.88
CA ALA A 22 -11.74 4.00 -9.21
C ALA A 22 -12.55 4.62 -8.07
N ASP A 23 -13.14 3.79 -7.21
CA ASP A 23 -13.96 4.23 -6.08
C ASP A 23 -13.12 4.56 -4.83
N VAL A 24 -11.83 4.24 -4.85
CA VAL A 24 -10.92 4.34 -3.71
C VAL A 24 -10.00 5.54 -3.86
N ASP A 25 -10.00 6.41 -2.86
CA ASP A 25 -8.97 7.42 -2.65
C ASP A 25 -8.12 7.09 -1.42
N LEU A 26 -6.81 7.37 -1.51
CA LEU A 26 -5.85 7.10 -0.45
C LEU A 26 -5.04 8.35 -0.15
N ALA A 27 -5.08 8.77 1.10
CA ALA A 27 -4.20 9.82 1.61
C ALA A 27 -3.40 9.29 2.80
N ARG A 28 -2.20 9.86 2.99
CA ARG A 28 -1.36 9.54 4.13
C ARG A 28 -1.15 10.79 4.98
N ASN A 29 -1.31 10.64 6.29
CA ASN A 29 -1.10 11.70 7.26
C ASN A 29 -0.22 11.18 8.40
N GLY A 30 1.07 11.48 8.38
CA GLY A 30 2.00 10.94 9.37
C GLY A 30 2.02 9.40 9.39
N ASP A 31 1.58 8.83 10.51
CA ASP A 31 1.42 7.40 10.76
C ASP A 31 -0.01 6.89 10.50
N GLU A 32 -0.89 7.71 9.93
CA GLU A 32 -2.23 7.32 9.53
C GLU A 32 -2.35 7.11 8.01
N LEU A 33 -3.11 6.09 7.64
CA LEU A 33 -3.62 5.90 6.29
C LEU A 33 -5.10 6.23 6.27
N VAL A 34 -5.47 7.23 5.47
CA VAL A 34 -6.85 7.58 5.18
C VAL A 34 -7.28 6.80 3.94
N VAL A 35 -8.34 6.01 4.10
CA VAL A 35 -8.98 5.29 2.99
C VAL A 35 -10.37 5.88 2.81
N THR A 36 -10.62 6.43 1.62
CA THR A 36 -11.92 6.94 1.24
C THR A 36 -12.51 6.04 0.16
N VAL A 37 -13.75 5.61 0.33
CA VAL A 37 -14.49 4.79 -0.62
C VAL A 37 -15.87 5.40 -0.83
N GLY A 38 -16.08 6.04 -1.99
CA GLY A 38 -17.24 6.90 -2.20
C GLY A 38 -17.36 7.95 -1.07
N SER A 39 -18.45 7.93 -0.32
CA SER A 39 -18.69 8.85 0.81
C SER A 39 -18.15 8.36 2.16
N SER A 40 -17.62 7.14 2.23
CA SER A 40 -17.13 6.54 3.47
C SER A 40 -15.64 6.78 3.65
N ARG A 41 -15.25 7.38 4.78
CA ARG A 41 -13.85 7.66 5.11
C ARG A 41 -13.44 6.91 6.37
N ARG A 42 -12.35 6.15 6.29
CA ARG A 42 -11.78 5.40 7.41
C ARG A 42 -10.33 5.84 7.65
N LEU A 43 -10.03 6.18 8.90
CA LEU A 43 -8.66 6.42 9.35
C LEU A 43 -8.10 5.13 9.93
N LEU A 44 -6.90 4.77 9.50
CA LEU A 44 -6.19 3.58 9.95
C LEU A 44 -4.84 3.99 10.52
N THR A 45 -4.69 3.86 11.83
CA THR A 45 -3.37 3.96 12.47
C THR A 45 -2.47 2.85 11.95
N LEU A 46 -1.34 3.23 11.37
CA LEU A 46 -0.37 2.28 10.85
C LEU A 46 0.49 1.77 12.00
N PRO A 47 0.70 0.44 12.11
CA PRO A 47 1.73 -0.09 12.99
C PRO A 47 3.09 0.53 12.70
N ALA A 48 3.95 0.68 13.72
CA ALA A 48 5.26 1.34 13.61
C ALA A 48 6.12 0.86 12.42
N GLY A 49 6.01 -0.43 12.06
CA GLY A 49 6.68 -1.01 10.90
C GLY A 49 6.26 -0.43 9.55
N LEU A 50 5.00 -0.02 9.40
CA LEU A 50 4.45 0.63 8.21
C LEU A 50 4.52 2.16 8.29
N ALA A 51 4.45 2.73 9.50
CA ALA A 51 4.50 4.18 9.73
C ALA A 51 5.79 4.81 9.20
N ARG A 52 6.91 4.08 9.24
CA ARG A 52 8.21 4.51 8.67
C ARG A 52 8.33 4.38 7.15
N LEU A 53 7.42 3.67 6.48
CA LEU A 53 7.49 3.38 5.05
C LEU A 53 6.56 4.31 4.25
N ARG A 54 6.88 4.58 2.98
CA ARG A 54 6.00 5.32 2.05
C ARG A 54 5.09 4.37 1.31
N VAL A 55 3.91 4.84 0.96
CA VAL A 55 3.03 4.15 0.01
C VAL A 55 3.68 4.22 -1.36
N THR A 56 4.01 3.07 -1.94
CA THR A 56 4.62 2.96 -3.28
C THR A 56 3.60 2.56 -4.34
N GLY A 57 2.42 2.11 -3.93
CA GLY A 57 1.31 1.83 -4.84
C GLY A 57 0.12 1.20 -4.13
N ALA A 58 -1.02 1.19 -4.82
CA ALA A 58 -2.23 0.56 -4.32
C ALA A 58 -3.05 -0.02 -5.47
N ARG A 59 -3.62 -1.21 -5.25
CA ARG A 59 -4.52 -1.87 -6.20
C ARG A 59 -5.66 -2.55 -5.48
N VAL A 60 -6.81 -2.63 -6.14
CA VAL A 60 -7.95 -3.44 -5.68
C VAL A 60 -8.00 -4.69 -6.55
N VAL A 61 -7.96 -5.86 -5.91
CA VAL A 61 -7.98 -7.17 -6.57
C VAL A 61 -8.82 -8.12 -5.73
N ASP A 62 -9.78 -8.82 -6.35
CA ASP A 62 -10.66 -9.79 -5.67
C ASP A 62 -11.38 -9.22 -4.43
N GLY A 63 -11.88 -7.98 -4.51
CA GLY A 63 -12.54 -7.32 -3.38
C GLY A 63 -11.61 -6.98 -2.21
N GLU A 64 -10.29 -6.94 -2.44
CA GLU A 64 -9.28 -6.59 -1.45
C GLU A 64 -8.43 -5.42 -1.96
N LEU A 65 -8.38 -4.34 -1.19
CA LEU A 65 -7.40 -3.27 -1.38
C LEU A 65 -6.05 -3.72 -0.82
N ARG A 66 -5.05 -3.74 -1.69
CA ARG A 66 -3.64 -4.01 -1.37
C ARG A 66 -2.84 -2.74 -1.52
N VAL A 67 -2.35 -2.21 -0.42
CA VAL A 67 -1.46 -1.03 -0.38
C VAL A 67 -0.04 -1.50 -0.14
N ARG A 68 0.87 -1.16 -1.06
CA ARG A 68 2.30 -1.50 -0.98
C ARG A 68 3.05 -0.36 -0.31
N PHE A 69 3.96 -0.75 0.57
CA PHE A 69 4.83 0.14 1.33
C PHE A 69 6.28 -0.19 1.02
N GLY A 70 7.09 0.84 0.78
CA GLY A 70 8.52 0.76 0.52
C GLY A 70 9.29 1.80 1.32
N GLU A 71 10.61 1.64 1.39
CA GLU A 71 11.46 2.54 2.16
C GLU A 71 11.54 3.94 1.55
N ILE A 72 11.80 4.92 2.42
CA ILE A 72 12.05 6.29 2.02
C ILE A 72 13.51 6.36 1.56
N GLY A 73 13.75 6.19 0.26
CA GLY A 73 15.07 6.40 -0.33
C GLY A 73 16.01 5.21 -0.32
N VAL A 74 15.55 4.04 -0.77
CA VAL A 74 16.43 3.15 -1.56
C VAL A 74 15.83 3.03 -2.94
N ASP A 75 16.47 3.69 -3.90
CA ASP A 75 16.40 3.30 -5.30
C ASP A 75 16.76 1.80 -5.32
N ALA A 76 15.80 0.94 -5.65
CA ALA A 76 16.13 -0.47 -5.83
C ALA A 76 17.18 -0.54 -6.95
N PRO A 77 18.31 -1.24 -6.77
CA PRO A 77 19.26 -1.38 -7.87
C PRO A 77 18.50 -1.94 -9.06
N VAL A 78 18.45 -1.16 -10.14
CA VAL A 78 18.05 -1.64 -11.44
C VAL A 78 19.03 -2.75 -11.83
N VAL A 79 18.72 -3.99 -11.47
CA VAL A 79 19.30 -5.15 -12.14
C VAL A 79 18.70 -5.18 -13.54
N ALA A 80 19.24 -4.32 -14.41
CA ALA A 80 19.14 -4.50 -15.83
C ALA A 80 19.84 -5.83 -16.14
N GLY A 81 19.06 -6.90 -16.24
CA GLY A 81 19.51 -8.12 -16.88
C GLY A 81 19.84 -7.82 -18.33
N GLU A 82 21.09 -7.49 -18.62
CA GLU A 82 21.66 -7.78 -19.94
C GLU A 82 21.78 -9.30 -20.05
N ALA A 83 20.77 -9.90 -20.68
CA ALA A 83 20.95 -11.17 -21.36
C ALA A 83 21.89 -10.91 -22.54
N ARG A 84 23.09 -11.50 -22.49
CA ARG A 84 23.85 -11.82 -23.70
C ARG A 84 23.44 -13.20 -24.20
#